data_AF-A0A5P8I3K5-F1
#
_entry.id   AF-A0A5P8I3K5-F1
#
_cell.length_a   1.000
_cell.length_b   1.000
_cell.length_c   1.000
_cell.angle_alpha   90.00
_cell.angle_beta   90.00
_cell.angle_gamma   90.00
#
_symmetry.space_group_name_H-M   'P 1'
#
loop_
_entity.id
_entity.type
_entity.pdbx_description
1 polymer ?
#
loop_
_entity_poly.entity_id
_entity_poly.type
_entity_poly.pdbx_seq_one_letter_code
_entity_poly.pdbx_strand_id
1 'polypeptide(L)' 'MRLCLFLLPLTIIFAFIAAVASINCCYTVNSGDSLYSIAINHGISLQEMKDANPCIKYPYTIYPNQKITLPNQPYC' A
#
# COMPACT_ATOMS: atom_id res chain seq x y z
N MET A 1 32.60 -22.85 25.82
CA MET A 1 31.98 -23.34 24.58
C MET A 1 30.90 -22.35 24.17
N ARG A 2 31.11 -21.64 23.07
CA ARG A 2 30.29 -20.53 22.56
C ARG A 2 28.94 -21.06 22.03
N LEU A 3 27.96 -21.29 22.90
CA LEU A 3 26.66 -21.89 22.54
C LEU A 3 25.57 -20.86 22.16
N CYS A 4 25.80 -19.55 22.31
CA CYS A 4 24.82 -18.51 21.96
C CYS A 4 24.82 -18.09 20.48
N LEU A 5 25.79 -18.54 19.67
CA LEU A 5 25.93 -18.09 18.27
C LEU A 5 25.05 -18.88 17.27
N PHE A 6 24.51 -20.04 17.68
CA PHE A 6 23.74 -20.93 16.79
C PHE A 6 22.23 -20.63 16.74
N LEU A 7 21.72 -19.70 17.57
CA LEU A 7 20.30 -19.28 17.58
C LEU A 7 20.02 -18.02 16.76
N LEU A 8 21.06 -17.31 16.32
CA LEU A 8 20.97 -16.13 15.44
C LEU A 8 20.33 -16.41 14.06
N PRO A 9 20.55 -17.55 13.37
CA PRO A 9 19.93 -17.75 12.06
C PRO A 9 18.42 -17.97 12.12
N LEU A 10 17.87 -18.47 13.24
CA LEU A 10 16.43 -18.76 13.38
C LEU A 10 15.60 -17.47 13.57
N THR A 11 16.16 -16.46 14.25
CA THR A 11 15.48 -15.16 14.44
C THR A 11 15.50 -14.30 13.18
N ILE A 12 16.54 -14.44 12.35
CA ILE A 12 16.65 -13.73 11.06
C ILE A 12 15.59 -14.23 10.07
N ILE A 13 15.30 -15.54 10.06
CA ILE A 13 14.27 -16.14 9.20
C ILE A 13 12.87 -15.62 9.55
N PHE A 14 12.57 -15.39 10.85
CA PHE A 14 11.26 -14.90 11.30
C PHE A 14 11.01 -13.43 10.92
N ALA A 15 12.06 -12.60 10.87
CA ALA A 15 11.96 -11.20 10.44
C ALA A 15 11.77 -11.04 8.92
N PHE A 16 12.16 -12.03 8.11
CA PHE A 16 12.10 -11.97 6.65
C PHE A 16 10.69 -12.24 6.10
N ILE A 17 9.85 -13.02 6.80
CA ILE A 17 8.48 -13.34 6.36
C ILE A 17 7.53 -12.16 6.56
N ALA A 18 7.76 -11.28 7.52
CA ALA A 18 6.95 -10.08 7.72
C ALA A 18 7.10 -9.02 6.62
N ALA A 19 8.17 -9.12 5.82
CA ALA A 19 8.47 -8.24 4.70
C ALA A 19 7.99 -8.80 3.35
N VAL A 20 7.05 -9.78 3.34
CA VAL A 20 6.31 -10.11 2.12
C VAL A 20 5.68 -8.82 1.60
N ALA A 21 6.27 -8.30 0.53
CA ALA A 21 6.04 -6.97 0.02
C ALA A 21 4.53 -6.74 -0.16
N SER A 22 4.01 -5.67 0.43
CA SER A 22 2.70 -5.14 0.05
C SER A 22 2.80 -4.79 -1.43
N ILE A 23 2.26 -5.64 -2.30
CA ILE A 23 2.11 -5.32 -3.72
C ILE A 23 1.02 -4.26 -3.77
N ASN A 24 1.45 -3.01 -3.81
CA ASN A 24 0.51 -1.91 -3.93
C ASN A 24 0.07 -1.82 -5.38
N CYS A 25 -1.22 -2.04 -5.64
CA CYS A 25 -1.76 -1.89 -6.97
C CYS A 25 -1.82 -0.42 -7.36
N CYS A 26 -1.48 -0.11 -8.61
CA CYS A 26 -1.60 1.24 -9.14
C CYS A 26 -2.90 1.36 -9.93
N TYR A 27 -3.63 2.44 -9.70
CA TYR A 27 -4.79 2.83 -10.49
C TYR A 27 -4.46 4.05 -11.33
N THR A 28 -4.92 4.06 -12.58
CA THR A 28 -4.81 5.25 -13.45
C THR A 28 -6.16 5.95 -13.46
N VAL A 29 -6.18 7.17 -12.93
CA VAL A 29 -7.39 7.99 -12.77
C VAL A 29 -8.05 8.26 -14.11
N ASN A 30 -9.36 8.02 -14.21
CA ASN A 30 -10.18 8.33 -15.37
C ASN A 30 -10.87 9.69 -15.21
N SER A 31 -11.39 10.22 -16.32
CA SER A 31 -12.19 11.44 -16.27
C SER A 31 -13.49 11.21 -15.47
N GLY A 32 -13.76 12.11 -14.52
CA GLY A 32 -14.91 12.02 -13.63
C GLY A 32 -14.66 11.27 -12.32
N ASP A 33 -13.49 10.65 -12.16
CA ASP A 33 -13.13 10.03 -10.89
C ASP A 33 -12.89 11.06 -9.79
N SER A 34 -13.24 10.65 -8.57
CA SER A 34 -12.80 11.29 -7.33
C SER A 34 -12.04 10.27 -6.49
N LEU A 35 -11.21 10.74 -5.57
CA LEU A 35 -10.52 9.84 -4.64
C LEU A 35 -11.51 8.98 -3.84
N TYR A 36 -12.68 9.55 -3.53
CA TYR A 36 -13.77 8.85 -2.84
C TYR A 36 -14.44 7.78 -3.70
N SER A 37 -14.80 8.08 -4.96
CA SER A 37 -15.45 7.09 -5.84
C SER A 37 -14.54 5.91 -6.13
N ILE A 38 -13.25 6.15 -6.34
CA ILE A 38 -12.25 5.08 -6.50
C ILE A 38 -12.17 4.23 -5.23
N ALA A 39 -12.07 4.86 -4.05
CA ALA A 39 -11.98 4.14 -2.79
C ALA A 39 -13.18 3.20 -2.57
N ILE A 40 -14.41 3.69 -2.78
CA ILE A 40 -15.64 2.90 -2.66
C ILE A 40 -15.67 1.73 -3.65
N ASN A 41 -15.31 1.97 -4.91
CA ASN A 41 -15.32 0.94 -5.95
C ASN A 41 -14.35 -0.22 -5.66
N HIS A 42 -13.28 0.05 -4.91
CA HIS A 42 -12.28 -0.94 -4.51
C HIS A 42 -12.45 -1.45 -3.07
N GLY A 43 -13.50 -1.03 -2.37
CA GLY A 43 -13.73 -1.43 -0.98
C GLY A 43 -12.68 -0.91 0.01
N ILE A 44 -12.05 0.22 -0.31
CA ILE A 44 -10.99 0.87 0.47
C ILE A 44 -11.61 2.08 1.19
N SER A 45 -11.22 2.34 2.44
CA SER A 45 -11.67 3.57 3.10
C SER A 45 -10.98 4.80 2.51
N LEU A 46 -11.66 5.95 2.48
CA LEU A 46 -11.04 7.21 2.03
C LEU A 46 -9.80 7.56 2.87
N GLN A 47 -9.78 7.18 4.14
CA GLN A 47 -8.62 7.42 5.01
C GLN A 47 -7.40 6.61 4.57
N GLU A 48 -7.55 5.29 4.39
CA GLU A 48 -6.47 4.44 3.87
C GLU A 48 -5.99 4.91 2.51
N MET A 49 -6.90 5.34 1.63
CA MET A 49 -6.57 5.85 0.31
C MET A 49 -5.71 7.12 0.38
N LYS A 50 -6.01 8.04 1.30
CA LYS A 50 -5.19 9.26 1.54
C LYS A 50 -3.83 8.90 2.12
N ASP A 51 -3.79 7.98 3.08
CA ASP A 51 -2.56 7.59 3.76
C ASP A 51 -1.57 6.88 2.82
N ALA A 52 -2.10 6.09 1.88
CA ALA A 52 -1.32 5.45 0.82
C ALA A 52 -0.82 6.43 -0.27
N ASN A 53 -1.40 7.64 -0.34
CA ASN A 53 -1.08 8.65 -1.35
C ASN A 53 -0.72 10.00 -0.72
N PRO A 54 0.36 10.07 0.10
CA PRO A 54 0.70 11.26 0.86
C PRO A 54 1.10 12.46 -0.02
N CYS A 55 1.37 12.26 -1.31
CA CYS A 55 1.59 13.34 -2.27
C CYS A 55 0.31 14.10 -2.64
N ILE A 56 -0.86 13.49 -2.44
CA ILE A 56 -2.17 14.11 -2.66
C ILE A 56 -2.56 14.85 -1.37
N LYS A 57 -2.34 16.16 -1.34
CA LYS A 57 -2.66 17.01 -0.18
C LYS A 57 -4.05 17.62 -0.33
N TYR A 58 -4.62 18.11 0.79
CA TYR A 58 -5.85 18.90 0.78
C TYR A 58 -5.78 19.98 -0.33
N PRO A 59 -6.78 20.11 -1.22
CA PRO A 59 -8.15 19.56 -1.12
C PRO A 59 -8.36 18.14 -1.71
N TYR A 60 -7.29 17.35 -1.87
CA TYR A 60 -7.28 15.98 -2.38
C TYR A 60 -7.69 15.84 -3.86
N THR A 61 -7.33 16.84 -4.66
CA THR A 61 -7.56 16.84 -6.10
C THR A 61 -6.72 15.79 -6.81
N ILE A 62 -7.34 15.08 -7.75
CA ILE A 62 -6.70 14.15 -8.67
C ILE A 62 -7.07 14.52 -10.12
N TYR A 63 -6.23 14.10 -11.06
CA TYR A 63 -6.39 14.43 -12.48
C TYR A 63 -6.42 13.17 -13.35
N PRO A 64 -7.12 13.19 -14.50
CA PRO A 64 -7.07 12.08 -15.45
C PRO A 64 -5.64 11.71 -15.84
N ASN A 65 -5.38 10.41 -15.98
CA ASN A 65 -4.07 9.78 -16.23
C ASN A 65 -3.07 9.84 -15.07
N GLN A 66 -3.45 10.44 -13.93
CA GLN A 66 -2.63 10.37 -12.73
C GLN A 66 -2.61 8.93 -12.22
N LYS A 67 -1.41 8.44 -11.85
CA LYS A 67 -1.27 7.15 -11.17
C LYS A 67 -1.37 7.35 -9.67
N ILE A 68 -2.22 6.57 -9.02
CA ILE A 68 -2.41 6.56 -7.57
C ILE A 68 -2.30 5.13 -7.04
N THR A 69 -1.95 5.02 -5.77
CA THR A 69 -1.76 3.75 -5.07
C THR A 69 -3.07 3.28 -4.47
N LEU A 70 -3.46 2.03 -4.72
CA LEU A 70 -4.54 1.33 -4.04
C LEU A 70 -3.94 0.45 -2.92
N PRO A 71 -4.13 0.79 -1.63
CA PRO A 71 -3.64 -0.04 -0.53
C PRO A 71 -4.44 -1.35 -0.39
N ASN A 72 -3.81 -2.36 0.19
CA ASN A 72 -4.46 -3.62 0.63
C ASN A 72 -5.21 -4.40 -0.46
N GLN A 73 -4.86 -4.21 -1.74
CA GLN A 73 -5.38 -5.02 -2.84
C GLN A 73 -4.52 -6.29 -2.99
N PRO A 74 -5.04 -7.50 -2.69
CA PRO A 74 -4.28 -8.74 -2.82
C PRO A 74 -3.98 -9.11 -4.28
N TYR A 75 -4.71 -8.53 -5.22
CA TYR A 75 -4.56 -8.74 -6.65
C TYR A 75 -4.61 -7.40 -7.37
N CYS A 76 -3.63 -7.19 -8.25
CA CYS A 76 -3.77 -6.34 -9.41
C CYS A 76 -4.05 -7.26 -10.61
#